data_AF-A0A5C4XS71-F1
#
_entry.id   AF-A0A5C4XS71-F1
#
_cell.length_a   1.000
_cell.length_b   1.000
_cell.length_c   1.000
_cell.angle_alpha   90.00
_cell.angle_beta   90.00
_cell.angle_gamma   90.00
#
_symmetry.space_group_name_H-M   'P 1'
#
loop_
_entity.id
_entity.type
_entity.pdbx_description
1 polymer ?
#
loop_
_entity_poly.entity_id
_entity_poly.type
_entity_poly.pdbx_seq_one_letter_code
_entity_poly.pdbx_strand_id
1 'polypeptide(L)'
;MVRFVWDEIKRQKNIALHGLDFAVAAAEFDFKEALIEPGYPGRDGRHRFMAIGPLGDDLTTIVFSRLGNEAISIISFRRASRSERRRYAET
;
A
#
# COMPACT_ATOMS: atom_id res chain seq x y z
N MET A 1 -8.40 10.66 13.50
CA MET A 1 -7.59 10.89 12.29
C MET A 1 -6.50 9.83 12.25
N VAL A 2 -6.42 9.04 11.19
CA VAL A 2 -5.41 7.97 11.04
C VAL A 2 -4.13 8.59 10.49
N ARG A 3 -2.97 8.25 11.06
CA ARG A 3 -1.65 8.72 10.60
C ARG A 3 -1.01 7.68 9.68
N PHE A 4 -0.32 8.13 8.64
CA PHE A 4 0.57 7.27 7.85
C PHE A 4 2.00 7.37 8.37
N VAL A 5 2.66 6.24 8.53
CA VAL A 5 4.07 6.16 8.97
C VAL A 5 4.82 5.14 8.13
N TRP A 6 6.14 5.29 8.05
CA TRP A 6 7.02 4.35 7.36
C TRP A 6 8.44 4.44 7.93
N ASP A 7 9.24 3.42 7.60
CA ASP A 7 10.68 3.48 7.78
C ASP A 7 11.31 4.20 6.58
N GLU A 8 12.16 5.20 6.83
CA GLU A 8 12.71 6.03 5.75
C GLU A 8 13.66 5.26 4.84
N ILE A 9 14.43 4.30 5.37
CA ILE A 9 15.30 3.44 4.56
C ILE A 9 14.45 2.59 3.61
N LYS A 10 13.28 2.10 4.08
CA LYS A 10 12.33 1.39 3.22
C LYS A 10 11.71 2.28 2.16
N ARG A 11 11.32 3.52 2.51
CA ARG A 11 10.79 4.48 1.53
C ARG A 11 11.78 4.73 0.41
N GLN A 12 13.03 5.04 0.74
CA GLN A 12 14.08 5.29 -0.26
C GLN A 12 14.34 4.07 -1.14
N LYS A 13 14.39 2.86 -0.56
CA LYS A 13 14.50 1.61 -1.34
C LYS A 13 13.29 1.39 -2.25
N ASN A 14 12.08 1.71 -1.78
CA ASN A 14 10.87 1.57 -2.58
C ASN A 14 10.86 2.55 -3.77
N ILE A 15 11.27 3.80 -3.55
CA ILE A 15 11.43 4.80 -4.62
C ILE A 15 12.45 4.30 -5.65
N ALA A 16 13.61 3.83 -5.22
CA ALA A 16 14.63 3.31 -6.13
C ALA A 16 14.16 2.09 -6.94
N LEU A 17 13.36 1.20 -6.33
CA LEU A 17 12.91 -0.04 -6.96
C LEU A 17 11.66 0.14 -7.84
N HIS A 18 10.74 1.02 -7.46
CA HIS A 18 9.41 1.12 -8.06
C HIS A 18 9.10 2.51 -8.64
N GLY A 19 9.93 3.52 -8.38
CA GLY A 19 9.69 4.90 -8.79
C GLY A 19 8.52 5.58 -8.08
N LEU A 20 8.01 4.98 -7.00
CA LEU A 20 6.81 5.43 -6.30
C LEU A 20 7.10 5.72 -4.83
N ASP A 21 6.60 6.85 -4.36
CA ASP A 21 6.87 7.40 -3.03
C ASP A 21 5.70 7.17 -2.07
N PHE A 22 5.98 6.68 -0.86
CA PHE A 22 5.01 6.51 0.22
C PHE A 22 4.32 7.81 0.62
N ALA A 23 5.01 8.95 0.51
CA ALA A 23 4.42 10.25 0.83
C ALA A 23 3.28 10.61 -0.13
N VAL A 24 3.41 10.25 -1.42
CA VAL A 24 2.34 10.42 -2.42
C VAL A 24 1.16 9.51 -2.07
N ALA A 25 1.42 8.23 -1.78
CA ALA A 25 0.37 7.31 -1.36
C ALA A 25 -0.38 7.81 -0.10
N ALA A 26 0.32 8.35 0.89
CA ALA A 26 -0.31 8.89 2.10
C ALA A 26 -1.17 10.14 1.86
N ALA A 27 -0.87 10.92 0.83
CA ALA A 27 -1.57 12.16 0.52
C ALA A 27 -2.75 11.96 -0.45
N GLU A 28 -2.59 11.07 -1.43
CA GLU A 28 -3.45 11.03 -2.60
C GLU A 28 -4.20 9.70 -2.79
N PHE A 29 -3.75 8.61 -2.16
CA PHE A 29 -4.41 7.31 -2.36
C PHE A 29 -5.73 7.23 -1.59
N ASP A 30 -6.82 6.99 -2.32
CA ASP A 30 -8.13 6.80 -1.70
C ASP A 30 -8.37 5.34 -1.30
N PHE A 31 -8.28 5.07 0.00
CA PHE A 31 -8.55 3.74 0.56
C PHE A 31 -10.02 3.31 0.45
N LYS A 32 -10.96 4.22 0.19
CA LYS A 32 -12.39 3.87 0.03
C LYS A 32 -12.67 3.20 -1.30
N GLU A 33 -11.93 3.59 -2.34
CA GLU A 33 -12.02 3.03 -3.69
C GLU A 33 -11.12 1.81 -3.87
N ALA A 34 -10.41 1.37 -2.82
CA ALA A 34 -9.44 0.29 -2.88
C ALA A 34 -10.05 -1.06 -2.48
N LEU A 35 -9.71 -2.11 -3.23
CA LEU A 35 -9.87 -3.49 -2.80
C LEU A 35 -8.85 -3.78 -1.69
N ILE A 36 -9.34 -4.09 -0.48
CA ILE A 36 -8.50 -4.44 0.67
C ILE A 36 -8.49 -5.96 0.88
N GLU A 37 -7.32 -6.58 0.79
CA GLU A 37 -7.14 -8.02 0.97
C GLU A 37 -6.11 -8.33 2.06
N PRO A 38 -6.21 -9.48 2.75
CA PRO A 38 -5.12 -9.99 3.59
C PRO A 38 -3.86 -10.22 2.76
N GLY A 39 -2.72 -9.74 3.25
CA GLY A 39 -1.40 -9.99 2.68
C GLY A 39 -0.63 -11.06 3.46
N TYR A 40 0.53 -11.45 2.94
CA TYR A 40 1.43 -12.36 3.65
C TYR A 40 1.99 -11.70 4.92
N PRO A 41 1.98 -12.40 6.08
CA PRO A 41 2.56 -11.88 7.31
C PRO A 41 4.02 -11.45 7.13
N GLY A 42 4.41 -10.41 7.87
CA GLY A 42 5.80 -10.03 7.93
C GLY A 42 6.67 -11.05 8.66
N ARG A 43 7.99 -10.93 8.49
CA ARG A 43 8.97 -11.73 9.28
C ARG A 43 8.86 -11.48 10.79
N ASP A 44 8.30 -10.34 11.16
CA ASP A 44 7.97 -9.93 12.53
C ASP A 44 6.63 -10.50 13.03
N GLY A 45 5.97 -11.35 12.25
CA GLY A 45 4.68 -11.97 12.58
C GLY A 45 3.49 -11.04 12.47
N ARG A 46 3.68 -9.76 12.09
CA ARG A 46 2.59 -8.79 11.99
C ARG A 46 1.74 -9.06 10.76
N HIS A 47 0.42 -8.96 10.94
CA HIS A 47 -0.54 -9.00 9.85
C HIS A 47 -0.25 -7.86 8.87
N ARG A 48 -0.29 -8.19 7.58
CA ARG A 48 -0.19 -7.24 6.48
C ARG A 48 -1.45 -7.31 5.66
N PHE A 49 -1.73 -6.21 4.99
CA PHE A 49 -2.84 -6.04 4.08
C PHE A 49 -2.30 -5.47 2.77
N MET A 50 -3.04 -5.72 1.72
CA MET A 50 -2.86 -5.07 0.43
C MET A 50 -4.07 -4.18 0.18
N ALA A 51 -3.83 -2.93 -0.20
CA ALA A 51 -4.82 -2.06 -0.81
C ALA A 51 -4.50 -1.94 -2.30
N ILE A 52 -5.40 -2.40 -3.15
CA ILE A 52 -5.28 -2.29 -4.61
C ILE A 52 -6.29 -1.24 -5.05
N GLY A 53 -5.83 -0.15 -5.65
CA GLY A 53 -6.71 0.97 -5.99
C GLY A 53 -6.11 1.93 -7.01
N PRO A 54 -6.94 2.81 -7.58
CA PRO A 54 -6.52 3.79 -8.56
C PRO A 54 -5.66 4.88 -7.89
N LEU A 55 -4.67 5.36 -8.64
CA LEU A 55 -3.94 6.59 -8.34
C LEU A 55 -3.59 7.29 -9.65
N GLY A 56 -4.24 8.42 -9.92
CA GLY A 56 -4.21 9.03 -11.25
C GLY A 56 -4.73 8.04 -12.30
N ASP A 57 -3.99 7.90 -13.41
CA ASP A 57 -4.33 6.99 -14.51
C ASP A 57 -3.84 5.54 -14.30
N ASP A 58 -3.14 5.28 -13.19
CA ASP A 58 -2.54 3.99 -12.88
C ASP A 58 -3.34 3.22 -11.82
N LEU A 59 -3.31 1.88 -11.87
CA LEU A 59 -3.72 1.04 -10.75
C LEU A 59 -2.48 0.65 -9.94
N THR A 60 -2.55 0.89 -8.64
CA THR A 60 -1.43 0.71 -7.71
C THR A 60 -1.79 -0.21 -6.55
N THR A 61 -0.77 -0.73 -5.89
CA THR A 61 -0.89 -1.61 -4.74
C THR A 61 -0.03 -1.07 -3.59
N ILE A 62 -0.66 -0.83 -2.44
CA ILE A 62 0.00 -0.51 -1.18
C ILE A 62 -0.02 -1.74 -0.29
N VAL A 63 1.16 -2.17 0.18
CA VAL A 63 1.26 -3.15 1.26
C VAL A 63 1.43 -2.40 2.57
N PHE A 64 0.59 -2.68 3.55
CA PHE A 64 0.60 -1.99 4.83
C PHE A 64 0.27 -2.88 6.02
N SER A 65 0.61 -2.41 7.22
CA SER A 65 0.15 -2.97 8.49
C SER A 65 -0.58 -1.92 9.29
N ARG A 66 -1.62 -2.32 10.04
CA ARG A 66 -2.26 -1.44 11.03
C ARG A 66 -1.43 -1.40 12.31
N LEU A 67 -1.23 -0.20 12.85
CA LEU A 67 -0.63 0.05 14.15
C LEU A 67 -1.74 0.52 15.09
N GLY A 68 -2.46 -0.45 15.66
CA GLY A 68 -3.69 -0.20 16.42
C GLY A 68 -4.76 0.47 15.55
N ASN A 69 -5.44 1.45 16.13
CA ASN A 69 -6.46 2.26 15.45
C ASN A 69 -5.97 3.64 15.01
N GLU A 70 -4.71 3.98 15.34
CA GLU A 70 -4.20 5.34 15.16
C GLU A 70 -3.37 5.52 13.89
N ALA A 71 -2.72 4.46 13.41
CA ALA A 71 -1.78 4.59 12.30
C ALA A 71 -1.75 3.39 11.34
N ILE A 72 -1.35 3.69 10.11
CA ILE A 72 -1.05 2.73 9.05
C ILE A 72 0.45 2.83 8.74
N SER A 73 1.14 1.69 8.84
CA SER A 73 2.53 1.55 8.45
C SER A 73 2.61 1.14 7.00
N ILE A 74 3.07 2.02 6.11
CA ILE A 74 3.30 1.72 4.70
C ILE A 74 4.61 0.93 4.57
N ILE A 75 4.55 -0.21 3.89
CA ILE A 75 5.66 -1.17 3.79
C ILE A 75 6.18 -1.25 2.35
N SER A 76 5.28 -1.18 1.36
CA SER A 76 5.61 -1.18 -0.07
C SER A 76 4.53 -0.45 -0.84
N PHE A 77 4.93 0.20 -1.93
CA PHE A 77 4.03 0.92 -2.83
C PHE A 77 4.53 0.75 -4.27
N ARG A 78 3.68 0.18 -5.12
CA ARG A 78 4.07 -0.18 -6.49
C ARG A 78 2.88 -0.15 -7.43
N ARG A 79 3.13 -0.22 -8.74
CA ARG A 79 2.07 -0.54 -9.71
C ARG A 79 1.45 -1.91 -9.40
N ALA A 80 0.15 -2.00 -9.62
CA ALA A 80 -0.59 -3.24 -9.49
C ALA A 80 -0.14 -4.24 -10.58
N SER A 81 0.08 -5.48 -10.17
CA SER A 81 0.41 -6.57 -11.08
C SER A 81 -0.79 -6.93 -11.97
N ARG A 82 -0.60 -7.75 -13.01
CA ARG A 82 -1.71 -8.19 -13.87
C ARG A 82 -2.79 -8.94 -13.07
N SER A 83 -2.38 -9.78 -12.11
CA SER A 83 -3.34 -10.52 -11.28
C SER A 83 -4.08 -9.62 -10.30
N GLU A 84 -3.42 -8.61 -9.74
CA GLU A 84 -4.06 -7.61 -8.88
C GLU A 84 -5.05 -6.74 -9.65
N ARG A 85 -4.68 -6.30 -10.86
CA ARG A 85 -5.58 -5.56 -11.75
C ARG A 85 -6.84 -6.36 -12.07
N ARG A 86 -6.68 -7.66 -12.33
CA ARG A 86 -7.82 -8.56 -12.54
C ARG A 86 -8.71 -8.66 -11.30
N ARG A 87 -8.14 -8.88 -10.11
CA ARG A 87 -8.92 -8.96 -8.86
C ARG A 87 -9.70 -7.67 -8.59
N TYR A 88 -9.08 -6.51 -8.82
CA TYR A 88 -9.76 -5.22 -8.67
C TYR A 88 -10.90 -5.04 -9.68
N ALA A 89 -10.77 -5.51 -10.91
CA ALA A 89 -11.84 -5.43 -11.91
C ALA A 89 -13.03 -6.37 -11.62
N GLU A 90 -12.88 -7.33 -10.71
CA GLU A 90 -13.90 -8.29 -10.30
C GLU A 90 -14.69 -7.83 -9.05
N THR A 91 -14.38 -6.66 -8.49
CA THR A 91 -15.13 -6.03 -7.38
C THR A 91 -16.28 -5.17 -7.86
#